data_AF-A0A3P6PLK1-F1
#
_entry.id   AF-A0A3P6PLK1-F1
#
_cell.length_a   1.000
_cell.length_b   1.000
_cell.length_c   1.000
_cell.angle_alpha   90.00
_cell.angle_beta   90.00
_cell.angle_gamma   90.00
#
_symmetry.space_group_name_H-M   'P 1'
#
loop_
_entity.id
_entity.type
_entity.pdbx_description
1 polymer ?
#
loop_
_entity_poly.entity_id
_entity_poly.type
_entity_poly.pdbx_seq_one_letter_code
_entity_poly.pdbx_strand_id
1 'polypeptide(L)'
;MATVESILKNSQEPDDTKHLIRPQVMSLILTHKSRVSISRADQDAIKTLNAGRSIVVLPANKRRSTVVLDKAEYLRRAKVLLGDPNAYRQCDRDAMKKLVTQLNTALVGLQNNGAISKIERLNIKPSV
;
A
#
# COMPACT_ATOMS: atom_id res chain seq x y z
N MET A 1 -19.06 2.39 22.01
CA MET A 1 -19.61 1.20 22.72
C MET A 1 -20.62 1.61 23.80
N ALA A 2 -20.21 2.38 24.83
CA ALA A 2 -21.09 2.74 25.95
C ALA A 2 -22.39 3.48 25.54
N THR A 3 -22.31 4.44 24.62
CA THR A 3 -23.48 5.22 24.15
C THR A 3 -24.49 4.36 23.38
N VAL A 4 -24.02 3.49 22.47
CA VAL A 4 -24.92 2.66 21.64
C VAL A 4 -25.57 1.55 22.46
N GLU A 5 -24.84 0.93 23.39
CA GLU A 5 -25.43 -0.05 24.32
C GLU A 5 -26.44 0.59 25.28
N SER A 6 -26.20 1.82 25.74
CA SER A 6 -27.18 2.56 26.55
C SER A 6 -28.48 2.83 25.77
N ILE A 7 -28.38 3.17 24.48
CA ILE A 7 -29.54 3.42 23.62
C ILE A 7 -30.31 2.11 23.38
N LEU A 8 -29.62 1.01 23.12
CA LEU A 8 -30.25 -0.31 22.94
C LEU A 8 -30.94 -0.80 24.21
N LYS A 9 -30.34 -0.60 25.39
CA LYS A 9 -30.95 -0.96 26.67
C LYS A 9 -32.25 -0.18 26.94
N ASN A 10 -32.26 1.10 26.61
CA ASN A 10 -33.40 1.98 26.85
C ASN A 10 -34.45 1.96 25.72
N SER A 11 -34.18 1.26 24.61
CA SER A 11 -35.12 1.14 23.50
C SER A 11 -36.27 0.18 23.83
N GLN A 12 -37.46 0.44 23.26
CA GLN A 12 -38.66 -0.39 23.41
C GLN A 12 -38.69 -1.57 22.42
N GLU A 13 -37.52 -2.00 21.93
CA GLU A 13 -37.40 -3.14 21.04
C GLU A 13 -37.47 -4.48 21.81
N PRO A 14 -37.96 -5.56 21.17
CA PRO A 14 -37.87 -6.91 21.70
C PRO A 14 -36.41 -7.33 21.95
N ASP A 15 -36.19 -8.18 22.96
CA ASP A 15 -34.82 -8.60 23.32
C ASP A 15 -34.12 -9.36 22.19
N ASP A 16 -34.89 -10.16 21.42
CA ASP A 16 -34.40 -10.85 20.22
C ASP A 16 -33.87 -9.86 19.17
N THR A 17 -34.59 -8.74 18.95
CA THR A 17 -34.17 -7.68 18.03
C THR A 17 -32.90 -6.99 18.53
N LYS A 18 -32.81 -6.70 19.84
CA LYS A 18 -31.60 -6.13 20.46
C LYS A 18 -30.40 -7.09 20.30
N HIS A 19 -30.62 -8.39 20.46
CA HIS A 19 -29.61 -9.42 20.26
C HIS A 19 -29.13 -9.54 18.81
N LEU A 20 -30.00 -9.29 17.83
CA LEU A 20 -29.62 -9.26 16.42
C LEU A 20 -28.85 -7.99 16.02
N ILE A 21 -29.18 -6.84 16.63
CA ILE A 21 -28.54 -5.55 16.34
C ILE A 21 -27.12 -5.47 16.91
N ARG A 22 -26.88 -6.03 18.11
CA ARG A 22 -25.56 -5.96 18.78
C ARG A 22 -24.39 -6.47 17.92
N PRO A 23 -24.46 -7.66 17.30
CA PRO A 23 -23.41 -8.16 16.40
C PRO A 23 -23.17 -7.26 15.18
N GLN A 24 -24.23 -6.68 14.61
CA GLN A 24 -24.12 -5.80 13.43
C GLN A 24 -23.40 -4.50 13.79
N VAL A 25 -23.80 -3.87 14.90
CA VAL A 25 -23.14 -2.67 15.45
C VAL A 25 -21.68 -2.98 15.80
N MET A 26 -21.42 -4.13 16.45
CA MET A 26 -20.07 -4.56 16.77
C MET A 26 -19.21 -4.73 15.50
N SER A 27 -19.75 -5.39 14.48
CA SER A 27 -19.10 -5.56 13.17
C SER A 27 -18.79 -4.20 12.51
N LEU A 28 -19.74 -3.26 12.53
CA LEU A 28 -19.53 -1.91 12.00
C LEU A 28 -18.44 -1.14 12.75
N ILE A 29 -18.38 -1.28 14.07
CA ILE A 29 -17.37 -0.61 14.90
C ILE A 29 -15.99 -1.26 14.72
N LEU A 30 -15.93 -2.58 14.52
CA LEU A 30 -14.69 -3.30 14.25
C LEU A 30 -14.16 -3.02 12.83
N THR A 31 -15.04 -2.86 11.85
CA THR A 31 -14.67 -2.45 10.48
C THR A 31 -14.28 -0.97 10.42
N HIS A 32 -14.93 -0.13 11.23
CA HIS A 32 -14.59 1.28 11.41
C HIS A 32 -13.55 1.51 12.52
N LYS A 33 -12.91 0.45 13.05
CA LYS A 33 -11.89 0.60 14.09
C LYS A 33 -10.85 1.57 13.56
N SER A 34 -10.77 2.74 14.21
CA SER A 34 -10.00 3.88 13.73
C SER A 34 -8.62 3.38 13.32
N ARG A 35 -8.36 3.40 12.00
CA ARG A 35 -6.99 3.24 11.53
C ARG A 35 -6.26 4.36 12.24
N VAL A 36 -5.41 4.03 13.22
CA VAL A 36 -4.65 5.02 13.99
C VAL A 36 -4.09 6.01 12.98
N SER A 37 -4.71 7.18 12.92
CA SER A 37 -4.42 8.16 11.90
C SER A 37 -3.16 8.85 12.39
N ILE A 38 -2.06 8.62 11.68
CA ILE A 38 -0.80 9.32 11.89
C ILE A 38 -1.13 10.82 12.05
N SER A 39 -0.68 11.43 13.15
CA SER A 39 -1.01 12.83 13.42
C SER A 39 -0.43 13.74 12.34
N ARG A 40 -0.93 14.97 12.20
CA ARG A 40 -0.35 15.93 11.24
C ARG A 40 1.15 16.16 11.51
N ALA A 41 1.55 16.24 12.79
CA ALA A 41 2.94 16.40 13.18
C ALA A 41 3.79 15.20 12.75
N ASP A 42 3.29 13.97 12.93
CA ASP A 42 3.96 12.76 12.49
C ASP A 42 4.05 12.69 10.96
N GLN A 43 3.00 13.12 10.24
CA GLN A 43 3.05 13.20 8.78
C GLN A 43 4.11 14.18 8.29
N ASP A 44 4.23 15.34 8.93
CA ASP A 44 5.23 16.34 8.57
C ASP A 44 6.65 15.90 8.96
N ALA A 45 6.80 15.20 10.08
CA ALA A 45 8.06 14.55 10.44
C ALA A 45 8.47 13.48 9.41
N ILE A 46 7.53 12.65 8.95
CA ILE A 46 7.79 11.66 7.87
C ILE A 46 8.16 12.36 6.56
N LYS A 47 7.46 13.44 6.17
CA LYS A 47 7.81 14.23 4.97
C LYS A 47 9.23 14.80 5.08
N THR A 48 9.58 15.36 6.24
CA THR A 48 10.91 15.90 6.51
C THR A 48 11.97 14.82 6.43
N LEU A 49 11.70 13.65 7.02
CA LEU A 49 12.58 12.49 6.96
C LEU A 49 12.79 12.01 5.52
N ASN A 50 11.73 11.92 4.72
CA ASN A 50 11.77 11.53 3.31
C ASN A 50 12.47 12.58 2.42
N ALA A 51 12.45 13.85 2.80
CA ALA A 51 13.18 14.92 2.11
C ALA A 51 14.69 14.91 2.44
N GLY A 52 15.09 14.21 3.50
CA GLY A 52 16.48 14.04 3.92
C GLY A 52 17.33 13.41 2.81
N ARG A 53 18.42 14.08 2.41
CA ARG A 53 19.28 13.60 1.32
C ARG A 53 20.14 12.40 1.70
N SER A 54 20.43 12.24 3.00
CA SER A 54 21.31 11.20 3.56
C SER A 54 20.56 9.98 4.09
N ILE A 55 19.23 9.96 4.08
CA ILE A 55 18.43 8.89 4.66
C ILE A 55 17.60 8.21 3.57
N VAL A 56 17.44 6.90 3.69
CA VAL A 56 16.57 6.07 2.85
C VAL A 56 15.53 5.42 3.74
N VAL A 57 14.25 5.66 3.44
CA VAL A 57 13.10 5.09 4.15
C VAL A 57 12.42 4.10 3.22
N LEU A 58 12.40 2.82 3.58
CA LEU A 58 11.87 1.74 2.74
C LEU A 58 10.85 0.88 3.49
N PRO A 59 9.81 0.38 2.81
CA PRO A 59 8.94 -0.64 3.39
C PRO A 59 9.75 -1.92 3.65
N ALA A 60 9.61 -2.49 4.85
CA ALA A 60 10.22 -3.76 5.17
C ALA A 60 9.33 -4.93 4.72
N ASN A 61 9.94 -6.07 4.40
CA ASN A 61 9.21 -7.31 4.12
C ASN A 61 8.43 -7.83 5.35
N LYS A 62 8.79 -7.40 6.56
CA LYS A 62 8.16 -7.82 7.82
C LYS A 62 7.03 -6.87 8.23
N ARG A 63 5.78 -7.35 8.15
CA ARG A 63 4.57 -6.62 8.58
C ARG A 63 4.52 -5.19 8.00
N ARG A 64 3.83 -4.27 8.70
CA ARG A 64 3.77 -2.82 8.39
C ARG A 64 4.99 -2.08 8.95
N SER A 65 6.18 -2.70 8.90
CA SER A 65 7.40 -2.07 9.37
C SER A 65 8.07 -1.29 8.25
N THR A 66 8.79 -0.24 8.65
CA THR A 66 9.59 0.61 7.77
C THR A 66 11.02 0.58 8.25
N VAL A 67 11.97 0.48 7.34
CA VAL A 67 13.40 0.53 7.61
C VAL A 67 13.92 1.92 7.27
N VAL A 68 14.71 2.50 8.17
CA VAL A 68 15.38 3.79 8.00
C VAL A 68 16.88 3.52 8.02
N LEU A 69 17.59 3.89 6.96
CA LEU A 69 19.02 3.63 6.79
C LEU A 69 19.74 4.88 6.29
N ASP A 70 21.04 4.96 6.60
CA ASP A 70 21.92 5.88 5.89
C ASP A 70 21.99 5.50 4.40
N LYS A 71 21.88 6.52 3.54
CA LYS A 71 21.81 6.35 2.10
C LYS A 71 23.12 5.85 1.51
N ALA A 72 24.26 6.32 2.01
CA ALA A 72 25.56 5.88 1.52
C ALA A 72 25.80 4.42 1.88
N GLU A 73 25.47 4.03 3.11
CA GLU A 73 25.54 2.64 3.55
C GLU A 73 24.59 1.73 2.75
N TYR A 74 23.33 2.16 2.57
CA TYR A 74 22.35 1.44 1.77
C TYR A 74 22.87 1.19 0.34
N LEU A 75 23.36 2.24 -0.32
CA LEU A 75 23.91 2.13 -1.68
C LEU A 75 25.13 1.21 -1.73
N ARG A 76 26.00 1.27 -0.71
CA ARG A 76 27.17 0.37 -0.61
C ARG A 76 26.73 -1.08 -0.51
N ARG A 77 25.79 -1.40 0.40
CA ARG A 77 25.27 -2.76 0.59
C ARG A 77 24.53 -3.25 -0.66
N ALA A 78 23.72 -2.39 -1.28
CA ALA A 78 23.00 -2.73 -2.51
C ALA A 78 23.96 -3.07 -3.66
N LYS A 79 25.04 -2.28 -3.84
CA LYS A 79 26.06 -2.58 -4.87
C LYS A 79 26.76 -3.91 -4.63
N VAL A 80 27.12 -4.22 -3.38
CA VAL A 80 27.74 -5.51 -3.03
C VAL A 80 26.79 -6.66 -3.33
N LEU A 81 25.53 -6.55 -2.94
CA LEU A 81 24.52 -7.59 -3.17
C LEU A 81 24.22 -7.79 -4.67
N LEU A 82 24.03 -6.71 -5.42
CA LEU A 82 23.73 -6.77 -6.85
C LEU A 82 24.94 -7.15 -7.72
N GLY A 83 26.15 -7.05 -7.17
CA GLY A 83 27.37 -7.45 -7.84
C GLY A 83 27.64 -8.96 -7.80
N ASP A 84 26.86 -9.75 -7.06
CA ASP A 84 27.02 -11.20 -7.01
C ASP A 84 26.45 -11.86 -8.29
N PRO A 85 27.32 -12.40 -9.17
CA PRO A 85 26.88 -12.99 -10.43
C PRO A 85 26.13 -14.32 -10.26
N ASN A 86 26.21 -14.96 -9.08
CA ASN A 86 25.48 -16.19 -8.80
C ASN A 86 24.03 -15.92 -8.38
N ALA A 87 23.77 -14.76 -7.76
CA ALA A 87 22.45 -14.37 -7.29
C ALA A 87 21.69 -13.50 -8.31
N TYR A 88 22.39 -12.59 -9.00
CA TYR A 88 21.78 -11.62 -9.90
C TYR A 88 22.47 -11.59 -11.26
N ARG A 89 21.66 -11.52 -12.33
CA ARG A 89 22.14 -11.32 -13.70
C ARG A 89 21.82 -9.90 -14.15
N GLN A 90 22.79 -9.22 -14.75
CA GLN A 90 22.55 -7.91 -15.36
C GLN A 90 21.53 -8.04 -16.50
N CYS A 91 20.47 -7.24 -16.42
CA CYS A 91 19.44 -7.20 -17.44
C CYS A 91 19.88 -6.29 -18.59
N ASP A 92 19.69 -6.74 -19.82
CA ASP A 92 19.86 -5.89 -21.01
C ASP A 92 18.74 -4.84 -21.03
N ARG A 93 19.15 -3.57 -20.90
CA ARG A 93 18.26 -2.41 -20.86
C ARG A 93 17.44 -2.29 -22.15
N ASP A 94 18.02 -2.66 -23.29
CA ASP A 94 17.35 -2.52 -24.59
C ASP A 94 16.30 -3.62 -24.78
N ALA A 95 16.61 -4.85 -24.35
CA ALA A 95 15.63 -5.94 -24.32
C ALA A 95 14.44 -5.59 -23.41
N MET A 96 14.70 -5.06 -22.21
CA MET A 96 13.64 -4.66 -21.29
C MET A 96 12.80 -3.51 -21.85
N LYS A 97 13.44 -2.50 -22.45
CA LYS A 97 12.75 -1.37 -23.10
C LYS A 97 11.84 -1.86 -24.21
N LYS A 98 12.30 -2.80 -25.05
CA LYS A 98 11.49 -3.41 -26.12
C LYS A 98 10.24 -4.10 -25.55
N LEU A 99 10.39 -4.89 -24.48
CA LEU A 99 9.27 -5.57 -23.82
C LEU A 99 8.27 -4.58 -23.24
N VAL A 100 8.74 -3.52 -22.57
CA VAL A 100 7.88 -2.46 -22.01
C VAL A 100 7.12 -1.73 -23.12
N THR A 101 7.78 -1.43 -24.26
CA THR A 101 7.10 -0.84 -25.41
C THR A 101 6.04 -1.78 -25.97
N GLN A 102 6.36 -3.06 -26.17
CA GLN A 102 5.40 -4.06 -26.67
C GLN A 102 4.18 -4.20 -25.75
N LEU A 103 4.41 -4.26 -24.43
CA LEU A 103 3.35 -4.33 -23.43
C LEU A 103 2.46 -3.08 -23.47
N ASN A 104 3.06 -1.89 -23.54
CA ASN A 104 2.31 -0.64 -23.66
C ASN A 104 1.46 -0.59 -24.94
N THR A 105 2.00 -1.06 -26.08
CA THR A 105 1.26 -1.16 -27.34
C THR A 105 0.08 -2.13 -27.21
N ALA A 106 0.30 -3.31 -26.61
CA ALA A 106 -0.77 -4.29 -26.38
C ALA A 106 -1.87 -3.73 -25.47
N LEU A 107 -1.49 -3.03 -24.40
CA LEU A 107 -2.43 -2.38 -23.48
C LEU A 107 -3.27 -1.29 -24.16
N VAL A 108 -2.67 -0.49 -25.05
CA VAL A 108 -3.41 0.49 -25.85
C VAL A 108 -4.36 -0.21 -26.81
N GLY A 109 -3.93 -1.31 -27.46
CA GLY A 109 -4.79 -2.12 -28.32
C GLY A 109 -6.01 -2.68 -27.58
N LEU A 110 -5.82 -3.23 -26.39
CA LEU A 110 -6.92 -3.72 -25.54
C LEU A 110 -7.88 -2.61 -25.14
N GLN A 111 -7.38 -1.40 -24.87
CA GLN A 111 -8.22 -0.25 -24.55
C GLN A 111 -9.06 0.18 -25.76
N ASN A 112 -8.45 0.25 -26.95
CA ASN A 112 -9.15 0.64 -28.17
C ASN A 112 -10.22 -0.38 -28.57
N ASN A 113 -9.99 -1.66 -28.26
CA ASN A 113 -10.95 -2.75 -28.51
C ASN A 113 -12.02 -2.87 -27.41
N GLY A 114 -12.03 -1.99 -26.40
CA GLY A 114 -13.00 -2.01 -25.31
C GLY A 114 -12.81 -3.14 -24.29
N ALA A 115 -11.74 -3.93 -24.40
CA ALA A 115 -11.46 -5.05 -23.50
C ALA A 115 -10.98 -4.61 -22.12
N ILE A 116 -10.38 -3.42 -22.01
CA ILE A 116 -9.99 -2.79 -20.74
C ILE A 116 -10.33 -1.30 -20.75
N SER A 117 -10.68 -0.75 -19.60
CA SER A 117 -10.90 0.67 -19.40
C SER A 117 -9.58 1.44 -19.33
N LYS A 118 -9.66 2.76 -19.55
CA LYS A 118 -8.51 3.67 -19.39
C LYS A 118 -7.92 3.61 -17.98
N ILE A 119 -8.75 3.42 -16.95
CA ILE A 119 -8.32 3.36 -15.54
C ILE A 119 -7.52 2.08 -15.29
N GLU A 120 -8.02 0.94 -15.77
CA GLU A 120 -7.33 -0.35 -15.65
C GLU A 120 -5.96 -0.32 -16.34
N ARG A 121 -5.88 0.31 -17.53
CA ARG A 121 -4.60 0.49 -18.21
C ARG A 121 -3.61 1.32 -17.40
N LEU A 122 -4.05 2.42 -16.78
CA LEU A 122 -3.16 3.32 -16.01
C LEU A 122 -2.71 2.71 -14.68
N ASN A 123 -3.46 1.74 -14.15
CA ASN A 123 -3.06 0.98 -12.96
C ASN A 123 -1.95 -0.04 -13.27
N ILE A 124 -1.86 -0.52 -14.51
CA ILE A 124 -0.74 -1.33 -14.97
C ILE A 124 0.42 -0.36 -15.25
N LYS A 125 1.40 -0.34 -14.36
CA LYS A 125 2.60 0.50 -14.48
C LYS A 125 3.79 -0.34 -14.93
N PRO A 126 3.98 -0.56 -16.24
CA PRO A 126 5.19 -1.19 -16.73
C PRO A 126 6.34 -0.19 -16.59
N SER A 127 7.31 -0.52 -15.73
CA SER A 127 8.53 0.27 -15.51
C SER A 127 9.76 -0.59 -15.80
N VAL A 128 10.80 0.05 -16.35
CA VAL A 128 12.17 -0.47 -16.48
C VAL A 128 12.93 -0.23 -15.18
#